data_AF-A0A368FAR2-F1
#
_entry.id   AF-A0A368FAR2-F1
#
_cell.length_a   1.000
_cell.length_b   1.000
_cell.length_c   1.000
_cell.angle_alpha   90.00
_cell.angle_beta   90.00
_cell.angle_gamma   90.00
#
_symmetry.space_group_name_H-M   'P 1'
#
loop_
_entity.id
_entity.type
_entity.pdbx_description
1 polymer ?
#
loop_
_entity_poly.entity_id
_entity_poly.type
_entity_poly.pdbx_seq_one_letter_code
_entity_poly.pdbx_strand_id
1 'polypeptide(L)'
;MKAGKEIDLIVPIFTIVQFMFFVGWFKVGQDLMRPFGLDDDDIEMNYILDRNIATSFAIVNRLQTVELPELEDDQFWKNKEAKVDPLPHTVFSRQLSEHRPKLHSYVQLGSSDEVANSTANCLRSEKEKRHINW
;
A
#
# COMPACT_ATOMS: atom_id res chain seq x y z
N MET A 1 -12.85 -15.74 -52.63
CA MET A 1 -12.09 -15.42 -51.39
C MET A 1 -10.70 -16.01 -51.57
N LYS A 2 -9.66 -15.17 -51.70
CA LYS A 2 -8.29 -15.64 -51.92
C LYS A 2 -7.84 -16.41 -50.68
N ALA A 3 -7.48 -17.67 -50.85
CA ALA A 3 -6.82 -18.47 -49.83
C ALA A 3 -5.61 -17.70 -49.31
N GLY A 4 -5.59 -17.44 -48.01
CA GLY A 4 -4.48 -16.77 -47.34
C GLY A 4 -3.19 -17.53 -47.64
N LYS A 5 -2.16 -16.79 -48.03
CA LYS A 5 -0.82 -17.28 -48.32
C LYS A 5 -0.41 -18.30 -47.25
N GLU A 6 -0.17 -19.53 -47.68
CA GLU A 6 0.29 -20.64 -46.85
C GLU A 6 1.70 -20.29 -46.36
N ILE A 7 1.80 -19.72 -45.16
CA ILE A 7 3.07 -19.48 -44.50
C ILE A 7 3.49 -20.84 -43.92
N ASP A 8 4.33 -21.57 -44.64
CA ASP A 8 4.90 -22.83 -44.19
C ASP A 8 6.02 -22.54 -43.18
N LEU A 9 5.64 -22.44 -41.90
CA LEU A 9 6.54 -22.27 -40.79
C LEU A 9 7.00 -23.65 -40.31
N ILE A 10 8.26 -24.00 -40.59
CA ILE A 10 8.92 -25.22 -40.07
C ILE A 10 8.83 -25.30 -38.53
N VAL A 11 8.77 -24.15 -37.85
CA VAL A 11 8.53 -24.06 -36.40
C VAL A 11 7.18 -23.37 -36.14
N PRO A 12 6.22 -24.01 -35.45
CA PRO A 12 4.89 -23.45 -35.23
C PRO A 12 4.90 -22.43 -34.07
N ILE A 13 5.40 -21.23 -34.33
CA ILE A 13 5.60 -20.17 -33.31
C ILE A 13 4.29 -19.85 -32.55
N PHE A 14 3.18 -19.70 -33.25
CA PHE A 14 1.90 -19.38 -32.61
C PHE A 14 1.38 -20.50 -31.71
N THR A 15 1.60 -21.76 -32.09
CA THR A 15 1.23 -22.92 -31.27
C THR A 15 2.11 -23.03 -30.03
N ILE A 16 3.41 -22.69 -30.13
CA ILE A 16 4.31 -22.64 -28.97
C ILE A 16 3.84 -21.56 -27.99
N VAL A 17 3.48 -20.36 -28.49
CA VAL A 17 2.95 -19.28 -27.64
C VAL A 17 1.63 -19.69 -26.98
N GLN A 18 0.69 -20.29 -27.73
CA GLN A 18 -0.55 -20.82 -27.17
C GLN A 18 -0.30 -21.88 -26.09
N PHE A 19 0.64 -22.80 -26.32
CA PHE A 19 1.03 -23.81 -25.35
C PHE A 19 1.61 -23.18 -24.07
N MET A 20 2.49 -22.19 -24.20
CA MET A 20 3.03 -21.45 -23.05
C MET A 20 1.94 -20.76 -22.23
N PHE A 21 0.91 -20.17 -22.87
CA PHE A 21 -0.21 -19.57 -22.14
C PHE A 21 -1.02 -20.61 -21.36
N PHE A 22 -1.43 -21.71 -22.00
CA PHE A 22 -2.28 -22.72 -21.35
C PHE A 22 -1.53 -23.50 -20.27
N VAL A 23 -0.32 -23.97 -20.56
CA VAL A 23 0.48 -24.72 -19.58
C VAL A 23 1.03 -23.79 -18.50
N GLY A 24 1.46 -22.58 -18.86
CA GLY A 24 1.92 -21.58 -17.91
C GLY A 24 0.83 -21.19 -16.91
N TRP A 25 -0.39 -20.88 -17.38
CA TRP A 25 -1.53 -20.61 -16.49
C TRP A 25 -1.80 -21.81 -15.58
N PHE A 26 -1.88 -23.02 -16.14
CA PHE A 26 -2.12 -24.23 -15.35
C PHE A 26 -1.03 -24.44 -14.28
N LYS A 27 0.24 -24.19 -14.60
CA LYS A 27 1.37 -24.29 -13.67
C LYS A 27 1.27 -23.30 -12.52
N VAL A 28 0.96 -22.03 -12.80
CA VAL A 28 0.71 -21.03 -11.75
C VAL A 28 -0.39 -21.50 -10.78
N GLY A 29 -1.47 -22.08 -11.30
CA GLY A 29 -2.53 -22.65 -10.46
C GLY A 29 -2.04 -23.82 -9.60
N GLN A 30 -1.21 -24.69 -10.15
CA GLN A 30 -0.64 -25.84 -9.43
C GLN A 30 0.30 -25.39 -8.30
N ASP A 31 1.13 -24.39 -8.56
CA ASP A 31 2.11 -23.89 -7.59
C ASP A 31 1.37 -23.19 -6.43
N LEU A 32 0.35 -22.37 -6.73
CA LEU A 32 -0.52 -21.75 -5.73
C LEU A 32 -1.34 -22.76 -4.90
N MET A 33 -1.57 -23.98 -5.39
CA MET A 33 -2.27 -25.02 -4.63
C MET A 33 -1.40 -25.67 -3.55
N ARG A 34 -0.07 -25.55 -3.62
CA ARG A 34 0.87 -26.14 -2.65
C ARG A 34 1.81 -25.09 -2.03
N PRO A 35 1.27 -24.02 -1.41
CA PRO A 35 2.05 -22.85 -0.98
C PRO A 35 2.99 -23.09 0.22
N PHE A 36 3.14 -24.34 0.66
CA PHE A 36 3.92 -24.76 1.85
C PHE A 36 4.98 -25.80 1.47
N GLY A 37 5.39 -25.84 0.21
CA GLY A 37 6.47 -26.68 -0.25
C GLY A 37 7.85 -26.12 0.10
N LEU A 38 8.81 -26.39 -0.76
CA LEU A 38 10.20 -25.93 -0.66
C LEU A 38 10.61 -25.12 -1.91
N ASP A 39 9.63 -24.69 -2.71
CA ASP A 39 9.89 -23.88 -3.90
C ASP A 39 10.21 -22.44 -3.49
N ASP A 40 10.94 -21.71 -4.32
CA ASP A 40 11.44 -20.37 -3.98
C ASP A 40 10.30 -19.34 -3.75
N ASP A 41 9.12 -19.58 -4.34
CA ASP A 41 7.93 -18.73 -4.21
C ASP A 41 6.95 -19.19 -3.10
N ASP A 42 7.28 -20.27 -2.38
CA ASP A 42 6.45 -20.78 -1.27
C ASP A 42 6.54 -19.90 -0.02
N ILE A 43 5.56 -20.05 0.87
CA ILE A 43 5.56 -19.35 2.15
C ILE A 43 6.69 -19.91 3.02
N GLU A 44 7.57 -19.02 3.49
CA GLU A 44 8.67 -19.36 4.40
C GLU A 44 8.18 -19.67 5.83
N MET A 45 7.57 -20.84 6.01
CA MET A 45 6.92 -21.23 7.25
C MET A 45 7.89 -21.32 8.43
N ASN A 46 9.12 -21.80 8.19
CA ASN A 46 10.16 -21.91 9.23
C ASN A 46 10.49 -20.54 9.83
N TYR A 47 10.69 -19.52 8.98
CA TYR A 47 10.95 -18.16 9.44
C TYR A 47 9.78 -17.60 10.26
N ILE A 48 8.55 -17.78 9.78
CA ILE A 48 7.35 -17.29 10.48
C ILE A 48 7.22 -17.96 11.85
N LEU A 49 7.44 -19.28 11.92
CA LEU A 49 7.33 -20.04 13.17
C LEU A 49 8.40 -19.62 14.17
N ASP A 50 9.66 -19.54 13.75
CA ASP A 50 10.77 -19.10 14.60
C ASP A 50 10.56 -17.69 15.13
N ARG A 51 10.15 -16.76 14.25
CA ARG A 51 9.82 -15.38 14.61
C ARG A 51 8.70 -15.33 15.65
N ASN A 52 7.61 -16.07 15.42
CA ASN A 52 6.43 -16.03 16.29
C ASN A 52 6.75 -16.60 17.68
N ILE A 53 7.49 -17.71 17.74
CA ILE A 53 7.93 -18.30 19.01
C ILE A 53 8.84 -17.32 19.76
N ALA A 54 9.87 -16.78 19.10
CA ALA A 54 10.77 -15.80 19.71
C ALA A 54 10.03 -14.55 20.20
N THR A 55 9.12 -14.00 19.38
CA THR A 55 8.37 -12.79 19.70
C THR A 55 7.39 -13.02 20.86
N SER A 56 6.64 -14.13 20.84
CA SER A 56 5.69 -14.46 21.90
C SER A 56 6.39 -14.63 23.26
N PHE A 57 7.52 -15.35 23.30
CA PHE A 57 8.31 -15.45 24.51
C PHE A 57 8.94 -14.13 24.94
N ALA A 58 9.38 -13.29 23.99
CA ALA A 58 9.89 -11.95 24.32
C ALA A 58 8.81 -11.08 24.98
N ILE A 59 7.56 -11.13 24.49
CA ILE A 59 6.43 -10.40 25.07
C ILE A 59 6.15 -10.88 26.50
N VAL A 60 5.96 -12.19 26.70
CA VAL A 60 5.53 -12.73 28.00
C VAL A 60 6.65 -12.70 29.03
N ASN A 61 7.90 -12.94 28.64
CA ASN A 61 9.01 -13.03 29.59
C ASN A 61 9.68 -11.67 29.83
N ARG A 62 10.04 -10.94 28.76
CA ARG A 62 10.80 -9.69 28.88
C ARG A 62 9.89 -8.49 29.04
N LEU A 63 8.94 -8.27 28.13
CA LEU A 63 8.13 -7.05 28.16
C LEU A 63 7.20 -6.97 29.37
N GLN A 64 6.69 -8.12 29.85
CA GLN A 64 5.87 -8.13 31.06
C GLN A 64 6.66 -7.86 32.34
N THR A 65 7.96 -8.18 32.38
CA THR A 65 8.82 -8.00 33.56
C THR A 65 9.58 -6.68 33.57
N VAL A 66 9.64 -6.00 32.42
CA VAL A 66 10.27 -4.68 32.30
C VAL A 66 9.40 -3.63 33.00
N GLU A 67 10.05 -2.79 33.81
CA GLU A 67 9.42 -1.60 34.37
C GLU A 67 9.05 -0.65 33.23
N LEU A 68 7.78 -0.28 33.16
CA LEU A 68 7.30 0.68 32.18
C LEU A 68 7.96 2.05 32.44
N PRO A 69 8.34 2.79 31.38
CA PRO A 69 8.71 4.19 31.54
C PRO A 69 7.61 4.95 32.28
N GLU A 70 8.00 5.96 33.06
CA GLU A 70 7.04 6.83 33.72
C GLU A 70 6.09 7.44 32.67
N LEU A 71 4.81 7.52 33.04
CA LEU A 71 3.80 8.05 32.15
C LEU A 71 4.01 9.56 31.99
N GLU A 72 4.51 9.97 30.84
CA GLU A 72 4.70 11.37 30.49
C GLU A 72 3.69 11.80 29.43
N ASP A 73 3.10 12.98 29.63
CA ASP A 73 2.26 13.62 28.64
C ASP A 73 3.05 13.88 27.35
N ASP A 74 2.53 13.38 26.23
CA ASP A 74 3.15 13.59 24.93
C ASP A 74 3.03 15.07 24.47
N GLN A 75 3.74 15.41 23.40
CA GLN A 75 3.80 16.78 22.88
C GLN A 75 2.43 17.33 22.45
N PHE A 76 1.50 16.47 22.03
CA PHE A 76 0.14 16.86 21.65
C PHE A 76 -0.73 17.06 22.90
N TRP A 77 -0.59 16.20 23.91
CA TRP A 77 -1.33 16.32 25.16
C TRP A 77 -0.99 17.61 25.92
N LYS A 78 0.31 17.96 25.97
CA LYS A 78 0.79 19.22 26.58
C LYS A 78 0.22 20.47 25.89
N ASN A 79 -0.06 20.38 24.59
CA ASN A 79 -0.53 21.50 23.76
C ASN A 79 -2.02 21.38 23.39
N LYS A 80 -2.82 20.63 24.16
CA LYS A 80 -4.24 20.35 23.85
C LYS A 80 -5.13 21.57 23.63
N GLU A 81 -4.79 22.70 24.25
CA GLU A 81 -5.55 23.96 24.15
C GLU A 81 -5.09 24.82 22.97
N ALA A 82 -3.89 24.55 22.45
CA ALA A 82 -3.39 25.16 21.24
C ALA A 82 -3.96 24.41 20.02
N LYS A 83 -3.96 25.09 18.88
CA LYS A 83 -4.25 24.42 17.61
C LYS A 83 -3.20 23.33 17.38
N VAL A 84 -3.65 22.08 17.26
CA VAL A 84 -2.79 20.94 16.96
C VAL A 84 -2.16 21.12 15.57
N ASP A 85 -0.83 21.27 15.55
CA ASP A 85 -0.08 21.28 14.31
C ASP A 85 -0.07 19.88 13.68
N PRO A 86 -0.14 19.78 12.34
CA PRO A 86 -0.08 18.50 11.66
C PRO A 86 1.29 17.82 11.90
N LEU A 87 1.29 16.50 11.93
CA LEU A 87 2.51 15.70 11.99
C LEU A 87 3.50 16.17 10.90
N PRO A 88 4.78 16.37 11.24
CA PRO A 88 5.75 16.87 10.29
C PRO A 88 5.97 15.86 9.15
N HIS A 89 5.94 16.36 7.93
CA HIS A 89 6.24 15.56 6.75
C HIS A 89 7.67 15.83 6.26
N THR A 90 8.34 14.78 5.79
CA THR A 90 9.56 14.94 4.99
C THR A 90 9.26 15.62 3.65
N VAL A 91 10.27 16.21 3.01
CA VAL A 91 10.12 16.94 1.72
C VAL A 91 9.46 16.07 0.64
N PHE A 92 9.77 14.77 0.61
CA PHE A 92 9.17 13.80 -0.32
C PHE A 92 7.75 13.41 0.06
N SER A 93 7.50 13.08 1.35
CA SER A 93 6.16 12.71 1.83
C SER A 93 5.14 13.84 1.61
N ARG A 94 5.57 15.10 1.74
CA ARG A 94 4.70 16.27 1.48
C ARG A 94 4.20 16.32 0.03
N GLN A 95 4.97 15.80 -0.92
CA GLN A 95 4.58 15.76 -2.33
C GLN A 95 3.58 14.63 -2.63
N LEU A 96 3.56 13.59 -1.78
CA LEU A 96 2.65 12.44 -1.84
C LEU A 96 1.33 12.68 -1.11
N SER A 97 1.14 13.83 -0.45
CA SER A 97 -0.14 14.19 0.16
C SER A 97 -1.17 14.46 -0.94
N GLU A 98 -1.74 13.37 -1.43
CA GLU A 98 -2.78 13.39 -2.43
C GLU A 98 -4.12 13.17 -1.74
N HIS A 99 -4.97 14.18 -1.93
CA HIS A 99 -6.38 14.24 -1.54
C HIS A 99 -6.62 14.71 -0.10
N ARG A 100 -7.46 15.74 0.01
CA ARG A 100 -8.11 16.09 1.28
C ARG A 100 -8.86 14.86 1.80
N PRO A 101 -9.01 14.72 3.13
CA PRO A 101 -9.83 13.66 3.70
C PRO A 101 -11.20 13.65 2.99
N LYS A 102 -11.48 12.55 2.29
CA LYS A 102 -12.73 12.40 1.55
C LYS A 102 -13.83 12.05 2.55
N LEU A 103 -14.80 12.94 2.72
CA LEU A 103 -16.03 12.56 3.41
C LEU A 103 -16.79 11.55 2.55
N HIS A 104 -17.29 10.48 3.19
CA HIS A 104 -18.07 9.44 2.53
C HIS A 104 -19.46 9.92 2.07
N SER A 105 -19.88 11.11 2.54
CA SER A 105 -21.05 11.84 2.07
C SER A 105 -20.62 13.04 1.23
N TYR A 106 -21.36 13.33 0.15
CA TYR A 106 -21.19 14.57 -0.59
C TYR A 106 -21.73 15.73 0.26
N VAL A 107 -20.87 16.30 1.09
CA VAL A 107 -21.08 17.64 1.65
C VAL A 107 -20.29 18.59 0.77
N GLN A 108 -21.01 19.40 -0.02
CA GLN A 108 -20.39 20.45 -0.81
C GLN A 108 -19.82 21.48 0.17
N LEU A 109 -18.49 21.54 0.31
CA LEU A 109 -17.85 22.65 1.00
C LEU A 109 -18.14 23.92 0.18
N GLY A 110 -19.03 24.76 0.70
CA GLY A 110 -19.50 25.95 0.02
C GLY A 110 -18.36 26.93 -0.30
N SER A 111 -18.44 27.52 -1.48
CA SER A 111 -17.65 28.65 -1.95
C SER A 111 -18.12 29.97 -1.31
N SER A 112 -18.26 29.99 0.02
CA SER A 112 -18.62 31.18 0.77
C SER A 112 -17.43 31.55 1.65
N ASP A 113 -16.61 32.46 1.15
CA ASP A 113 -15.47 33.09 1.82
C ASP A 113 -15.91 34.01 2.98
N GLU A 114 -16.77 33.54 3.89
CA GLU A 114 -17.24 34.35 5.04
C GLU A 114 -17.33 33.58 6.36
N VAL A 115 -16.33 32.75 6.70
CA VAL A 115 -15.99 32.47 8.11
C VAL A 115 -14.47 32.27 8.25
N ALA A 116 -13.70 33.28 7.87
CA ALA A 116 -12.28 33.35 8.21
C ALA A 116 -12.13 33.93 9.62
N ASN A 117 -12.48 33.14 10.65
CA ASN A 117 -12.01 33.33 12.02
C ASN A 117 -11.97 32.02 12.82
N SER A 118 -11.79 30.89 12.13
CA SER A 118 -11.32 29.67 12.76
C SER A 118 -10.11 29.17 12.01
N THR A 119 -8.99 29.24 12.72
CA THR A 119 -7.63 28.92 12.32
C THR A 119 -7.51 27.50 11.78
N ALA A 120 -7.80 27.29 10.50
CA ALA A 120 -7.37 26.13 9.74
C ALA A 120 -6.55 26.62 8.54
N ASN A 121 -5.28 26.98 8.77
CA ASN A 121 -4.27 27.14 7.73
C ASN A 121 -4.04 25.80 7.01
N CYS A 122 -5.01 25.37 6.20
CA CYS A 122 -4.80 24.45 5.11
C CYS A 122 -4.45 25.34 3.91
N LEU A 123 -3.15 25.52 3.65
CA LEU A 123 -2.67 26.24 2.48
C LEU A 123 -3.36 25.68 1.23
N ARG A 124 -4.19 26.51 0.58
CA ARG A 124 -4.84 26.22 -0.71
C ARG A 124 -3.75 26.18 -1.77
N SER A 125 -3.06 25.06 -1.91
CA SER A 125 -2.24 24.78 -3.09
C SER A 125 -3.17 24.21 -4.15
N GLU A 126 -3.75 25.08 -4.96
CA GLU A 126 -4.35 24.70 -6.24
C GLU A 126 -3.20 24.23 -7.14
N LYS A 127 -2.81 22.96 -6.99
CA LYS A 127 -2.00 22.31 -8.01
C LYS A 127 -2.94 22.01 -9.17
N GLU A 128 -2.84 22.83 -10.20
CA GLU A 128 -3.41 22.56 -11.51
C GLU A 128 -3.03 21.13 -11.92
N LYS A 129 -4.04 20.31 -12.15
CA LYS A 129 -3.87 18.91 -12.54
C LYS A 129 -3.16 18.91 -13.89
N ARG A 130 -1.85 18.67 -13.90
CA ARG A 130 -1.15 18.40 -15.15
C ARG A 130 -1.65 17.08 -15.70
N HIS A 131 -2.49 17.17 -16.72
CA HIS A 131 -2.86 16.06 -17.57
C HIS A 131 -1.57 15.50 -18.18
N ILE A 132 -1.15 14.34 -17.68
CA ILE A 132 -0.15 13.52 -18.35
C ILE A 132 -0.86 12.89 -19.56
N ASN A 133 -0.56 13.41 -20.75
CA ASN A 133 -0.86 12.71 -21.98
C ASN A 133 0.11 11.54 -22.08
N TRP A 134 -0.44 10.33 -22.08
CA TRP A 134 0.26 9.11 -22.41
C TRP A 134 0.58 9.05 -23.91
#